data_AF-A0A2A4Z1Z0-F1
#
_entry.id   AF-A0A2A4Z1Z0-F1
#
_cell.length_a   1.000
_cell.length_b   1.000
_cell.length_c   1.000
_cell.angle_alpha   90.00
_cell.angle_beta   90.00
_cell.angle_gamma   90.00
#
_symmetry.space_group_name_H-M   'P 1'
#
loop_
_entity.id
_entity.type
_entity.pdbx_description
1 polymer ?
#
loop_
_entity_poly.entity_id
_entity_poly.type
_entity_poly.pdbx_seq_one_letter_code
_entity_poly.pdbx_strand_id
1 'polypeptide(L)'
;MTQYAVNTPFQTFAGADRTPLEAGKIYIGEAGLDAQSSAISVYWDKAATLVAAQPIRTVSGAPNNEGIPTNFYVKQTYSITVTDKNNAVVFSSLNAVLGMGIGIIGGDAAISESNASAYAEAAQTSATNAQDTADGLAASVTASATAASGFADAASGYATEAEGYKNDVLNYAGQFGNITQADVITNSNSITAQATEIGDNATAITAAQTAITANATRGKPEDVTASGNIANGAFLTAKSDAGAIDLAIPRVIITLKLCVMAQIW
;
A
#
# COMPACT_ATOMS: atom_id res chain seq x y z
N MET A 1 -9.95 -27.25 60.29
CA MET A 1 -9.26 -28.54 60.32
C MET A 1 -8.66 -28.80 58.96
N THR A 2 -7.35 -28.97 58.86
CA THR A 2 -6.67 -29.39 57.64
C THR A 2 -6.84 -30.90 57.47
N GLN A 3 -7.39 -31.32 56.35
CA GLN A 3 -7.59 -32.72 56.00
C GLN A 3 -6.50 -33.14 55.01
N TYR A 4 -5.90 -34.31 55.23
CA TYR A 4 -4.91 -34.90 54.32
C TYR A 4 -5.60 -35.92 53.41
N ALA A 5 -5.31 -35.85 52.12
CA ALA A 5 -5.75 -36.86 51.15
C ALA A 5 -4.83 -38.09 51.20
N VAL A 6 -5.43 -39.28 51.18
CA VAL A 6 -4.70 -40.56 51.06
C VAL A 6 -4.55 -40.89 49.57
N ASN A 7 -3.32 -40.98 49.09
CA ASN A 7 -3.01 -41.29 47.69
C ASN A 7 -2.55 -42.75 47.54
N THR A 8 -2.81 -43.34 46.36
CA THR A 8 -2.34 -44.69 46.03
C THR A 8 -0.82 -44.71 45.90
N PRO A 9 -0.09 -45.53 46.68
CA PRO A 9 1.38 -45.52 46.68
C PRO A 9 1.99 -46.18 45.44
N PHE A 10 1.24 -47.05 44.75
CA PHE A 10 1.71 -47.81 43.60
C PHE A 10 0.83 -47.60 42.37
N GLN A 11 1.45 -47.62 41.20
CA GLN A 11 0.76 -47.63 39.92
C GLN A 11 0.00 -48.95 39.74
N THR A 12 -1.24 -48.87 39.27
CA THR A 12 -2.09 -50.04 39.00
C THR A 12 -2.50 -50.10 37.54
N PHE A 13 -2.36 -51.26 36.93
CA PHE A 13 -2.73 -51.58 35.56
C PHE A 13 -3.96 -52.48 35.59
N ALA A 14 -4.98 -52.11 34.82
CA ALA A 14 -6.20 -52.89 34.67
C ALA A 14 -6.15 -53.72 33.38
N GLY A 15 -6.75 -54.90 33.41
CA GLY A 15 -7.06 -55.73 32.25
C GLY A 15 -8.15 -55.11 31.38
N ALA A 16 -8.39 -55.72 30.22
CA ALA A 16 -9.42 -55.28 29.28
C ALA A 16 -10.85 -55.34 29.87
N ASP A 17 -11.05 -56.19 30.86
CA ASP A 17 -12.29 -56.37 31.63
C ASP A 17 -12.38 -55.46 32.88
N ARG A 18 -11.44 -54.52 33.04
CA ARG A 18 -11.29 -53.63 34.20
C ARG A 18 -10.95 -54.34 35.51
N THR A 19 -10.57 -55.61 35.48
CA THR A 19 -10.00 -56.29 36.65
C THR A 19 -8.52 -55.92 36.81
N PRO A 20 -7.91 -56.04 38.00
CA PRO A 20 -6.47 -55.86 38.15
C PRO A 20 -5.70 -56.82 37.23
N LEU A 21 -4.73 -56.30 36.48
CA LEU A 21 -4.02 -57.10 35.49
C LEU A 21 -3.14 -58.15 36.17
N GLU A 22 -3.51 -59.42 36.01
CA GLU A 22 -2.77 -60.56 36.55
C GLU A 22 -1.84 -61.21 35.52
N ALA A 23 -0.59 -61.44 35.93
CA ALA A 23 0.46 -62.05 35.11
C ALA A 23 0.68 -61.36 33.74
N GLY A 24 0.34 -60.07 33.67
CA GLY A 24 0.52 -59.23 32.49
C GLY A 24 1.98 -58.92 32.22
N LYS A 25 2.22 -58.29 31.07
CA LYS A 25 3.54 -57.84 30.63
C LYS A 25 3.45 -56.37 30.26
N ILE A 26 4.32 -55.56 30.83
CA ILE A 26 4.49 -54.16 30.51
C ILE A 26 5.79 -54.00 29.75
N TYR A 27 5.70 -53.37 28.58
CA TYR A 27 6.82 -53.02 27.72
C TYR A 27 6.91 -51.50 27.64
N ILE A 28 8.14 -51.00 27.71
CA ILE A 28 8.48 -49.58 27.62
C ILE A 28 9.53 -49.41 26.54
N GLY A 29 9.23 -48.57 25.55
CA GLY A 29 10.11 -48.33 24.43
C GLY A 29 10.32 -46.87 24.09
N GLU A 30 11.00 -46.65 22.97
CA GLU A 30 11.27 -45.31 22.45
C GLU A 30 9.96 -44.63 22.03
N ALA A 31 9.84 -43.33 22.34
CA ALA A 31 8.67 -42.55 21.98
C ALA A 31 8.46 -42.53 20.46
N GLY A 32 7.21 -42.66 20.03
CA GLY A 32 6.82 -42.74 18.62
C GLY A 32 6.97 -44.14 17.99
N LEU A 33 7.61 -45.09 18.67
CA LEU A 33 7.86 -46.45 18.18
C LEU A 33 7.10 -47.50 18.99
N ASP A 34 7.00 -48.71 18.45
CA ASP A 34 6.39 -49.84 19.15
C ASP A 34 7.26 -50.29 20.35
N ALA A 35 6.65 -50.39 21.52
CA ALA A 35 7.37 -50.60 22.78
C ALA A 35 7.98 -52.01 22.91
N GLN A 36 7.43 -53.00 22.19
CA GLN A 36 7.93 -54.38 22.23
C GLN A 36 9.19 -54.54 21.37
N SER A 37 9.22 -53.89 20.20
CA SER A 37 10.33 -53.94 19.25
C SER A 37 11.45 -52.94 19.58
N SER A 38 11.14 -51.83 20.25
CA SER A 38 12.07 -50.71 20.50
C SER A 38 12.25 -50.43 22.00
N ALA A 39 12.59 -51.46 22.78
CA ALA A 39 12.66 -51.37 24.24
C ALA A 39 13.80 -50.45 24.75
N ILE A 40 13.51 -49.65 25.78
CA ILE A 40 14.49 -48.76 26.45
C ILE A 40 14.82 -49.24 27.87
N SER A 41 15.85 -48.66 28.50
CA SER A 41 16.19 -48.99 29.89
C SER A 41 15.16 -48.46 30.87
N VAL A 42 14.64 -49.35 31.71
CA VAL A 42 13.72 -49.05 32.82
C VAL A 42 14.42 -49.37 34.15
N TYR A 43 14.02 -48.70 35.23
CA TYR A 43 14.67 -48.83 36.53
C TYR A 43 13.64 -49.00 37.66
N TRP A 44 13.99 -49.74 38.71
CA TRP A 44 13.15 -49.93 39.90
C TRP A 44 13.26 -48.78 40.90
N ASP A 45 14.26 -47.89 40.75
CA ASP A 45 14.51 -46.75 41.62
C ASP A 45 14.59 -45.43 40.85
N LYS A 46 14.23 -44.32 41.51
CA LYS A 46 14.25 -42.99 40.91
C LYS A 46 15.67 -42.51 40.57
N ALA A 47 16.69 -42.97 41.29
CA ALA A 47 18.09 -42.65 41.00
C ALA A 47 18.63 -43.43 39.78
N ALA A 48 17.83 -44.35 39.24
CA ALA A 48 18.15 -45.15 38.07
C ALA A 48 19.46 -45.93 38.20
N THR A 49 19.59 -46.61 39.34
CA THR A 49 20.72 -47.45 39.70
C THR A 49 20.41 -48.94 39.53
N LEU A 50 19.13 -49.33 39.70
CA LEU A 50 18.68 -50.71 39.61
C LEU A 50 17.84 -50.91 38.35
N VAL A 51 18.40 -51.58 37.35
CA VAL A 51 17.74 -51.84 36.07
C VAL A 51 16.60 -52.86 36.24
N ALA A 52 15.44 -52.56 35.66
CA ALA A 52 14.30 -53.45 35.55
C ALA A 52 14.35 -54.19 34.21
N ALA A 53 14.41 -55.52 34.27
CA ALA A 53 14.35 -56.35 33.08
C ALA A 53 12.95 -56.30 32.44
N GLN A 54 12.90 -56.16 31.12
CA GLN A 54 11.66 -56.14 30.37
C GLN A 54 11.39 -57.50 29.72
N PRO A 55 10.12 -57.95 29.62
CA PRO A 55 8.91 -57.26 30.08
C PRO A 55 8.73 -57.25 31.60
N ILE A 56 8.23 -56.14 32.13
CA ILE A 56 7.90 -56.02 33.56
C ILE A 56 6.59 -56.77 33.82
N ARG A 57 6.60 -57.66 34.81
CA ARG A 57 5.42 -58.48 35.16
C ARG A 57 4.50 -57.75 36.11
N THR A 58 3.20 -58.02 35.99
CA THR A 58 2.20 -57.53 36.95
C THR A 58 1.65 -58.65 37.84
N VAL A 59 1.37 -58.31 39.10
CA VAL A 59 0.64 -59.15 40.06
C VAL A 59 -0.42 -58.26 40.71
N SER A 60 -1.68 -58.66 40.63
CA SER A 60 -2.84 -57.88 41.09
C SER A 60 -2.84 -56.44 40.59
N GLY A 61 -2.46 -56.27 39.33
CA GLY A 61 -2.39 -54.98 38.65
C GLY A 61 -1.17 -54.13 39.00
N ALA A 62 -0.36 -54.46 40.00
CA ALA A 62 0.85 -53.71 40.32
C ALA A 62 2.08 -54.30 39.60
N PRO A 63 3.07 -53.48 39.19
CA PRO A 63 4.34 -54.00 38.71
C PRO A 63 5.06 -54.74 39.83
N ASN A 64 5.55 -55.93 39.51
CA ASN A 64 6.12 -56.85 40.47
C ASN A 64 7.64 -56.96 40.31
N ASN A 65 8.37 -56.52 41.32
CA ASN A 65 9.80 -56.76 41.44
C ASN A 65 10.04 -57.89 42.45
N GLU A 66 10.30 -59.10 41.97
CA GLU A 66 10.59 -60.29 42.80
C GLU A 66 9.55 -60.60 43.91
N GLY A 67 8.28 -60.28 43.67
CA GLY A 67 7.18 -60.50 44.64
C GLY A 67 6.75 -59.24 45.39
N ILE A 68 7.43 -58.11 45.17
CA ILE A 68 7.15 -56.83 45.82
C ILE A 68 6.53 -55.86 44.81
N PRO A 69 5.31 -55.35 45.06
CA PRO A 69 4.73 -54.25 44.31
C PRO A 69 5.64 -53.03 44.34
N THR A 70 6.20 -52.64 43.20
CA THR A 70 7.22 -51.59 43.11
C THR A 70 6.96 -50.71 41.89
N ASN A 71 7.08 -49.39 42.04
CA ASN A 71 7.01 -48.48 40.89
C ASN A 71 8.30 -48.59 40.05
N PHE A 72 8.19 -48.30 38.76
CA PHE A 72 9.35 -48.25 37.87
C PHE A 72 9.48 -46.86 37.23
N TYR A 73 10.70 -46.55 36.77
CA TYR A 73 11.10 -45.22 36.32
C TYR A 73 11.85 -45.31 34.99
N VAL A 74 11.71 -44.24 34.20
CA VAL A 74 12.42 -44.05 32.92
C VAL A 74 12.97 -42.63 32.84
N LYS A 75 14.07 -42.45 32.10
CA LYS A 75 14.83 -41.19 32.02
C LYS A 75 14.36 -40.22 30.93
N GLN A 76 13.46 -40.67 30.05
CA GLN A 76 13.04 -39.95 28.85
C GLN A 76 11.57 -40.23 28.53
N THR A 77 11.01 -39.51 27.57
CA THR A 77 9.71 -39.82 26.96
C THR A 77 9.72 -41.21 26.33
N TYR A 78 8.58 -41.91 26.37
CA TYR A 78 8.52 -43.32 26.02
C TYR A 78 7.20 -43.72 25.39
N SER A 79 7.22 -44.86 24.71
CA SER A 79 6.03 -45.63 24.37
C SER A 79 5.78 -46.71 25.43
N ILE A 80 4.53 -47.10 25.63
CA ILE A 80 4.13 -48.16 26.55
C ILE A 80 3.18 -49.13 25.85
N THR A 81 3.40 -50.42 26.04
CA THR A 81 2.46 -51.47 25.65
C THR A 81 2.26 -52.41 26.83
N VAL A 82 1.01 -52.61 27.21
CA VAL A 82 0.60 -53.53 28.27
C VAL A 82 -0.17 -54.66 27.63
N THR A 83 0.27 -55.89 27.87
CA THR A 83 -0.40 -57.10 27.41
C THR A 83 -0.88 -57.95 28.58
N ASP A 84 -1.92 -58.73 28.35
CA ASP A 84 -2.35 -59.78 29.26
C ASP A 84 -1.37 -60.97 29.27
N LYS A 85 -1.69 -61.99 30.08
CA LYS A 85 -0.94 -63.25 30.16
C LYS A 85 -0.86 -64.02 28.84
N ASN A 86 -1.81 -63.79 27.92
CA ASN A 86 -1.89 -64.42 26.60
C ASN A 86 -1.21 -63.59 25.50
N ASN A 87 -0.56 -62.49 25.86
CA ASN A 87 0.01 -61.48 24.94
C ASN A 87 -1.02 -60.68 24.13
N ALA A 88 -2.29 -60.69 24.52
CA ALA A 88 -3.27 -59.76 23.94
C ALA A 88 -3.00 -58.35 24.47
N VAL A 89 -2.96 -57.36 23.57
CA VAL A 89 -2.74 -55.96 23.94
C VAL A 89 -3.96 -55.45 24.71
N VAL A 90 -3.74 -55.01 25.93
CA VAL A 90 -4.75 -54.39 26.80
C VAL A 90 -4.69 -52.88 26.66
N PHE A 91 -3.49 -52.31 26.58
CA PHE A 91 -3.28 -50.88 26.42
C PHE A 91 -2.00 -50.64 25.62
N SER A 92 -2.00 -49.64 24.75
CA SER A 92 -0.79 -49.19 24.06
C SER A 92 -0.85 -47.68 23.81
N SER A 93 0.28 -47.01 23.97
CA SER A 93 0.46 -45.61 23.60
C SER A 93 1.88 -45.42 23.06
N LEU A 94 1.98 -44.78 21.90
CA LEU A 94 3.26 -44.46 21.27
C LEU A 94 3.97 -43.29 21.95
N ASN A 95 3.22 -42.40 22.61
CA ASN A 95 3.74 -41.23 23.28
C ASN A 95 3.10 -41.12 24.67
N ALA A 96 3.61 -41.91 25.60
CA ALA A 96 3.20 -41.85 26.99
C ALA A 96 4.03 -40.79 27.72
N VAL A 97 3.35 -39.72 28.12
CA VAL A 97 3.78 -38.88 29.22
C VAL A 97 3.01 -39.40 30.43
N LEU A 98 3.55 -40.33 31.23
CA LEU A 98 2.87 -40.70 32.48
C LEU A 98 2.95 -39.54 33.47
N GLY A 99 1.97 -38.66 33.39
CA GLY A 99 1.53 -37.82 34.50
C GLY A 99 0.53 -38.59 35.37
N MET A 100 0.97 -39.65 36.05
CA MET A 100 0.25 -40.13 37.24
C MET A 100 1.04 -39.77 38.47
N GLY A 101 0.88 -38.49 38.78
CA GLY A 101 1.43 -37.75 39.89
C GLY A 101 0.90 -36.32 39.78
N ILE A 102 -0.42 -36.12 39.85
CA ILE A 102 -0.94 -34.91 40.48
C ILE A 102 -0.60 -35.03 41.97
N GLY A 103 0.69 -34.91 42.26
CA GLY A 103 1.20 -34.23 43.42
C GLY A 103 1.54 -32.83 42.93
N ILE A 104 0.55 -31.96 42.89
CA ILE A 104 0.77 -30.51 42.91
C ILE A 104 1.38 -30.20 44.28
N ILE A 105 2.66 -30.55 44.46
CA ILE A 105 3.59 -30.01 45.45
C ILE A 105 4.98 -30.12 44.82
N GLY A 106 5.32 -29.15 43.95
CA GLY A 106 6.70 -28.89 43.51
C GLY A 106 6.96 -28.78 42.01
N GLY A 107 6.10 -29.35 41.14
CA GLY A 107 6.29 -29.32 39.68
C GLY A 107 5.38 -28.35 38.90
N ASP A 108 4.34 -27.85 39.56
CA ASP A 108 3.35 -26.96 38.92
C ASP A 108 3.90 -25.54 38.72
N ALA A 109 4.94 -25.14 39.46
CA ALA A 109 5.63 -23.89 39.18
C ALA A 109 6.35 -23.95 37.83
N ALA A 110 7.16 -24.98 37.56
CA ALA A 110 8.03 -25.00 36.38
C ALA A 110 7.30 -25.27 35.05
N ILE A 111 6.28 -26.14 35.02
CA ILE A 111 5.51 -26.44 33.81
C ILE A 111 4.46 -25.33 33.54
N SER A 112 3.87 -24.76 34.60
CA SER A 112 3.04 -23.55 34.46
C SER A 112 3.89 -22.35 34.04
N GLU A 113 5.10 -22.18 34.59
CA GLU A 113 6.04 -21.12 34.19
C GLU A 113 6.49 -21.26 32.74
N SER A 114 6.81 -22.47 32.26
CA SER A 114 7.21 -22.68 30.86
C SER A 114 6.07 -22.41 29.87
N ASN A 115 4.83 -22.78 30.22
CA ASN A 115 3.68 -22.48 29.37
C ASN A 115 3.28 -21.00 29.50
N ALA A 116 3.32 -20.43 30.69
CA ALA A 116 3.06 -19.02 30.93
C ALA A 116 4.09 -18.12 30.25
N SER A 117 5.37 -18.50 30.22
CA SER A 117 6.42 -17.77 29.50
C SER A 117 6.22 -17.83 28.00
N ALA A 118 5.83 -18.99 27.45
CA ALA A 118 5.51 -19.12 26.02
C ALA A 118 4.28 -18.29 25.63
N TYR A 119 3.23 -18.31 26.45
CA TYR A 119 2.05 -17.46 26.22
C TYR A 119 2.34 -15.97 26.42
N ALA A 120 3.18 -15.61 27.39
CA ALA A 120 3.61 -14.23 27.62
C ALA A 120 4.48 -13.71 26.46
N GLU A 121 5.39 -14.52 25.93
CA GLU A 121 6.23 -14.18 24.78
C GLU A 121 5.39 -14.02 23.51
N ALA A 122 4.43 -14.91 23.29
CA ALA A 122 3.48 -14.78 22.17
C ALA A 122 2.59 -13.53 22.29
N ALA A 123 2.13 -13.20 23.50
CA ALA A 123 1.36 -11.99 23.77
C ALA A 123 2.21 -10.72 23.57
N GLN A 124 3.47 -10.73 24.03
CA GLN A 124 4.41 -9.62 23.88
C GLN A 124 4.77 -9.40 22.40
N THR A 125 5.05 -10.48 21.66
CA THR A 125 5.29 -10.41 20.21
C THR A 125 4.08 -9.83 19.48
N SER A 126 2.87 -10.26 19.84
CA SER A 126 1.63 -9.73 19.25
C SER A 126 1.44 -8.25 19.58
N ALA A 127 1.77 -7.82 20.80
CA ALA A 127 1.71 -6.41 21.21
C ALA A 127 2.75 -5.56 20.46
N THR A 128 3.98 -6.05 20.28
CA THR A 128 5.01 -5.37 19.48
C THR A 128 4.58 -5.23 18.02
N ASN A 129 4.08 -6.29 17.38
CA ASN A 129 3.60 -6.22 16.00
C ASN A 129 2.44 -5.23 15.84
N ALA A 130 1.54 -5.16 16.82
CA ALA A 130 0.45 -4.19 16.83
C ALA A 130 0.96 -2.75 16.98
N GLN A 131 1.96 -2.53 17.83
CA GLN A 131 2.60 -1.23 17.99
C GLN A 131 3.33 -0.79 16.72
N ASP A 132 4.10 -1.67 16.08
CA ASP A 132 4.80 -1.38 14.82
C ASP A 132 3.81 -1.01 13.70
N THR A 133 2.66 -1.70 13.67
CA THR A 133 1.58 -1.37 12.74
C THR A 133 0.97 0.00 13.02
N ALA A 134 0.76 0.34 14.29
CA ALA A 134 0.23 1.64 14.70
C ALA A 134 1.21 2.78 14.40
N ASP A 135 2.51 2.59 14.66
CA ASP A 135 3.56 3.56 14.38
C ASP A 135 3.72 3.77 12.86
N GLY A 136 3.66 2.70 12.07
CA GLY A 136 3.65 2.75 10.62
C GLY A 136 2.43 3.52 10.07
N LEU A 137 1.25 3.29 10.64
CA LEU A 137 0.04 4.04 10.29
C LEU A 137 0.18 5.52 10.66
N ALA A 138 0.65 5.83 11.86
CA ALA A 138 0.86 7.21 12.32
C ALA A 138 1.83 7.95 11.39
N ALA A 139 2.95 7.33 11.02
CA ALA A 139 3.91 7.91 10.07
C ALA A 139 3.26 8.17 8.70
N SER A 140 2.45 7.24 8.18
CA SER A 140 1.75 7.40 6.91
C SER A 140 0.71 8.55 6.93
N VAL A 141 0.01 8.72 8.05
CA VAL A 141 -0.96 9.81 8.25
C VAL A 141 -0.24 11.15 8.31
N THR A 142 0.87 11.24 9.05
CA THR A 142 1.69 12.46 9.11
C THR A 142 2.22 12.83 7.74
N ALA A 143 2.77 11.89 6.97
CA ALA A 143 3.26 12.14 5.62
C ALA A 143 2.15 12.64 4.67
N SER A 144 0.96 12.04 4.77
CA SER A 144 -0.21 12.45 3.97
C SER A 144 -0.69 13.86 4.34
N ALA A 145 -0.68 14.21 5.63
CA ALA A 145 -1.04 15.54 6.11
C ALA A 145 -0.05 16.61 5.62
N THR A 146 1.25 16.33 5.65
CA THR A 146 2.29 17.24 5.12
C THR A 146 2.17 17.42 3.60
N ALA A 147 1.85 16.37 2.86
CA ALA A 147 1.58 16.49 1.43
C ALA A 147 0.34 17.37 1.16
N ALA A 148 -0.74 17.18 1.94
CA ALA A 148 -1.96 17.98 1.82
C ALA A 148 -1.72 19.47 2.11
N SER A 149 -0.93 19.82 3.13
CA SER A 149 -0.57 21.22 3.39
C SER A 149 0.26 21.81 2.25
N GLY A 150 1.20 21.05 1.67
CA GLY A 150 1.97 21.50 0.51
C GLY A 150 1.11 21.82 -0.71
N PHE A 151 0.07 21.02 -0.98
CA PHE A 151 -0.90 21.32 -2.04
C PHE A 151 -1.73 22.58 -1.74
N ALA A 152 -2.13 22.78 -0.49
CA ALA A 152 -2.87 23.97 -0.08
C ALA A 152 -2.02 25.25 -0.25
N ASP A 153 -0.76 25.22 0.19
CA ASP A 153 0.18 26.33 0.04
C ASP A 153 0.41 26.68 -1.43
N ALA A 154 0.59 25.66 -2.29
CA ALA A 154 0.73 25.87 -3.73
C ALA A 154 -0.52 26.52 -4.35
N ALA A 155 -1.72 26.05 -3.96
CA ALA A 155 -2.98 26.63 -4.43
C ALA A 155 -3.13 28.11 -4.02
N SER A 156 -2.75 28.46 -2.78
CA SER A 156 -2.72 29.85 -2.32
C SER A 156 -1.70 30.71 -3.09
N GLY A 157 -0.55 30.13 -3.46
CA GLY A 157 0.43 30.77 -4.33
C GLY A 157 -0.17 31.16 -5.69
N TYR A 158 -0.78 30.20 -6.38
CA TYR A 158 -1.43 30.46 -7.68
C TYR A 158 -2.55 31.49 -7.60
N ALA A 159 -3.36 31.48 -6.53
CA ALA A 159 -4.40 32.47 -6.34
C ALA A 159 -3.83 33.89 -6.16
N THR A 160 -2.70 34.01 -5.45
CA THR A 160 -2.00 35.28 -5.25
C THR A 160 -1.43 35.80 -6.57
N GLU A 161 -0.81 34.93 -7.37
CA GLU A 161 -0.31 35.28 -8.71
C GLU A 161 -1.45 35.74 -9.63
N ALA A 162 -2.60 35.05 -9.61
CA ALA A 162 -3.77 35.41 -10.42
C ALA A 162 -4.32 36.81 -10.06
N GLU A 163 -4.40 37.15 -8.77
CA GLU A 163 -4.78 38.50 -8.33
C GLU A 163 -3.73 39.55 -8.73
N GLY A 164 -2.44 39.19 -8.73
CA GLY A 164 -1.37 40.01 -9.29
C GLY A 164 -1.62 40.35 -10.76
N TYR A 165 -1.83 39.33 -11.61
CA TYR A 165 -2.14 39.52 -13.03
C TYR A 165 -3.40 40.36 -13.26
N LYS A 166 -4.45 40.15 -12.47
CA LYS A 166 -5.69 40.94 -12.55
C LYS A 166 -5.42 42.41 -12.22
N ASN A 167 -4.64 42.71 -11.19
CA ASN A 167 -4.25 44.08 -10.83
C ASN A 167 -3.38 44.72 -11.92
N ASP A 168 -2.46 43.98 -12.52
CA ASP A 168 -1.66 44.48 -13.64
C ASP A 168 -2.53 44.82 -14.86
N VAL A 169 -3.51 43.98 -15.20
CA VAL A 169 -4.48 44.25 -16.26
C VAL A 169 -5.32 45.49 -15.93
N LEU A 170 -5.80 45.63 -14.69
CA LEU A 170 -6.56 46.81 -14.25
C LEU A 170 -5.71 48.08 -14.26
N ASN A 171 -4.43 48.01 -13.84
CA ASN A 171 -3.49 49.12 -13.88
C ASN A 171 -3.19 49.52 -15.33
N TYR A 172 -2.99 48.55 -16.23
CA TYR A 172 -2.79 48.80 -17.65
C TYR A 172 -4.02 49.47 -18.26
N ALA A 173 -5.23 48.97 -17.98
CA ALA A 173 -6.50 49.60 -18.40
C ALA A 173 -6.67 51.03 -17.83
N GLY A 174 -6.24 51.25 -16.57
CA GLY A 174 -6.24 52.56 -15.92
C GLY A 174 -5.22 53.55 -16.51
N GLN A 175 -4.08 53.07 -17.02
CA GLN A 175 -3.08 53.88 -17.74
C GLN A 175 -3.61 54.37 -19.10
N PHE A 176 -4.49 53.61 -19.76
CA PHE A 176 -5.27 54.11 -20.89
C PHE A 176 -6.40 55.07 -20.47
N GLY A 177 -6.51 55.39 -19.17
CA GLY A 177 -7.25 56.54 -18.64
C GLY A 177 -8.62 56.74 -19.25
N ASN A 178 -9.64 56.04 -18.74
CA ASN A 178 -11.04 56.29 -19.11
C ASN A 178 -11.23 56.51 -20.63
N ILE A 179 -10.66 55.66 -21.50
CA ILE A 179 -11.17 55.58 -22.86
C ILE A 179 -12.57 55.01 -22.71
N THR A 180 -13.54 55.89 -22.55
CA THR A 180 -14.94 55.49 -22.59
C THR A 180 -15.22 55.04 -24.02
N GLN A 181 -16.19 54.14 -24.20
CA GLN A 181 -16.63 53.76 -25.55
C GLN A 181 -16.98 55.01 -26.39
N ALA A 182 -17.42 56.09 -25.75
CA ALA A 182 -17.69 57.38 -26.36
C ALA A 182 -16.42 58.10 -26.89
N ASP A 183 -15.25 57.95 -26.27
CA ASP A 183 -14.00 58.54 -26.74
C ASP A 183 -13.47 57.82 -28.00
N VAL A 184 -13.60 56.49 -28.05
CA VAL A 184 -13.29 55.68 -29.25
C VAL A 184 -14.22 56.04 -30.40
N ILE A 185 -15.51 56.19 -30.13
CA ILE A 185 -16.52 56.55 -31.13
C ILE A 185 -16.30 57.99 -31.63
N THR A 186 -16.00 58.93 -30.74
CA THR A 186 -15.74 60.33 -31.12
C THR A 186 -14.48 60.43 -31.99
N ASN A 187 -13.42 59.70 -31.66
CA ASN A 187 -12.20 59.66 -32.46
C ASN A 187 -12.43 58.93 -33.81
N SER A 188 -13.25 57.87 -33.83
CA SER A 188 -13.65 57.17 -35.05
C SER A 188 -14.50 58.04 -35.98
N ASN A 189 -15.40 58.85 -35.44
CA ASN A 189 -16.23 59.78 -36.20
C ASN A 189 -15.41 60.98 -36.73
N SER A 190 -14.42 61.45 -35.97
CA SER A 190 -13.42 62.45 -36.40
C SER A 190 -12.61 61.95 -37.62
N ILE A 191 -12.14 60.70 -37.57
CA ILE A 191 -11.42 60.06 -38.69
C ILE A 191 -12.33 59.88 -39.90
N THR A 192 -13.60 59.54 -39.70
CA THR A 192 -14.59 59.35 -40.77
C THR A 192 -14.99 60.69 -41.42
N ALA A 193 -15.09 61.76 -40.65
CA ALA A 193 -15.35 63.11 -41.17
C ALA A 193 -14.16 63.65 -41.97
N GLN A 194 -12.92 63.49 -41.48
CA GLN A 194 -11.71 63.84 -42.24
C GLN A 194 -11.56 63.02 -43.53
N ALA A 195 -11.94 61.72 -43.52
CA ALA A 195 -11.94 60.89 -44.72
C ALA A 195 -13.01 61.31 -45.76
N THR A 196 -14.11 61.92 -45.32
CA THR A 196 -15.19 62.41 -46.20
C THR A 196 -14.80 63.74 -46.87
N GLU A 197 -14.04 64.59 -46.19
CA GLU A 197 -13.50 65.84 -46.76
C GLU A 197 -12.38 65.61 -47.79
N ILE A 198 -11.74 64.43 -47.79
CA ILE A 198 -10.58 64.16 -48.66
C ILE A 198 -10.97 63.73 -50.09
N GLY A 199 -12.21 63.29 -50.36
CA GLY A 199 -12.63 62.79 -51.69
C GLY A 199 -11.85 61.52 -52.12
N ASP A 200 -12.40 60.73 -53.06
CA ASP A 200 -11.95 59.43 -53.67
C ASP A 200 -11.38 58.33 -52.74
N ASN A 201 -10.66 58.66 -51.67
CA ASN A 201 -10.21 57.80 -50.57
C ASN A 201 -11.35 57.25 -49.70
N ALA A 202 -12.52 57.90 -49.65
CA ALA A 202 -13.65 57.42 -48.85
C ALA A 202 -14.13 56.02 -49.30
N THR A 203 -14.07 55.74 -50.60
CA THR A 203 -14.43 54.42 -51.16
C THR A 203 -13.39 53.36 -50.80
N ALA A 204 -12.10 53.71 -50.82
CA ALA A 204 -11.01 52.82 -50.40
C ALA A 204 -11.05 52.51 -48.90
N ILE A 205 -11.41 53.49 -48.07
CA ILE A 205 -11.55 53.34 -46.62
C ILE A 205 -12.77 52.48 -46.28
N THR A 206 -13.90 52.69 -46.97
CA THR A 206 -15.11 51.86 -46.79
C THR A 206 -14.84 50.40 -47.20
N ALA A 207 -14.08 50.17 -48.28
CA ALA A 207 -13.66 48.84 -48.68
C ALA A 207 -12.73 48.18 -47.65
N ALA A 208 -11.78 48.94 -47.09
CA ALA A 208 -10.88 48.46 -46.03
C ALA A 208 -11.64 48.12 -44.74
N GLN A 209 -12.59 48.95 -44.31
CA GLN A 209 -13.43 48.68 -43.13
C GLN A 209 -14.35 47.46 -43.33
N THR A 210 -14.89 47.27 -44.54
CA THR A 210 -15.68 46.09 -44.88
C THR A 210 -14.82 44.82 -44.81
N ALA A 211 -13.58 44.87 -45.29
CA ALA A 211 -12.63 43.75 -45.20
C ALA A 211 -12.22 43.43 -43.75
N ILE A 212 -11.97 44.45 -42.92
CA ILE A 212 -11.63 44.27 -41.50
C ILE A 212 -12.82 43.64 -40.73
N THR A 213 -14.03 44.12 -40.99
CA THR A 213 -15.25 43.63 -40.32
C THR A 213 -15.57 42.18 -40.73
N ALA A 214 -15.39 41.83 -42.00
CA ALA A 214 -15.55 40.46 -42.49
C ALA A 214 -14.50 39.49 -41.93
N ASN A 215 -13.30 39.98 -41.61
CA ASN A 215 -12.24 39.16 -41.00
C ASN A 215 -12.47 38.94 -39.49
N ALA A 216 -12.98 39.94 -38.77
CA ALA A 216 -13.32 39.82 -37.35
C ALA A 216 -14.39 38.75 -37.07
N THR A 217 -15.25 38.44 -38.06
CA THR A 217 -16.28 37.39 -37.95
C THR A 217 -15.79 35.98 -38.26
N ARG A 218 -14.57 35.81 -38.82
CA ARG A 218 -14.02 34.50 -39.23
C ARG A 218 -13.02 33.87 -38.25
N GLY A 219 -12.80 34.48 -37.09
CA GLY A 219 -12.49 33.73 -35.87
C GLY A 219 -11.12 33.07 -35.73
N LYS A 220 -10.03 33.58 -36.35
CA LYS A 220 -8.65 33.38 -35.85
C LYS A 220 -7.76 34.60 -36.16
N PRO A 221 -7.21 35.30 -35.16
CA PRO A 221 -6.46 36.56 -35.34
C PRO A 221 -5.00 36.39 -35.80
N GLU A 222 -4.56 35.18 -36.16
CA GLU A 222 -3.14 34.82 -36.17
C GLU A 222 -2.45 35.01 -37.54
N ASP A 223 -3.19 35.15 -38.65
CA ASP A 223 -2.63 35.09 -40.01
C ASP A 223 -2.64 36.41 -40.82
N VAL A 224 -3.01 37.55 -40.22
CA VAL A 224 -3.06 38.83 -40.96
C VAL A 224 -1.78 39.63 -40.76
N THR A 225 -0.71 39.25 -41.45
CA THR A 225 0.45 40.14 -41.61
C THR A 225 0.25 41.03 -42.83
N ALA A 226 -0.36 42.20 -42.64
CA ALA A 226 -0.41 43.22 -43.70
C ALA A 226 0.94 43.93 -43.77
N SER A 227 1.84 43.44 -44.63
CA SER A 227 3.05 44.19 -45.00
C SER A 227 2.90 44.67 -46.44
N GLY A 228 2.69 45.98 -46.62
CA GLY A 228 2.56 46.60 -47.92
C GLY A 228 2.48 48.12 -47.82
N ASN A 229 3.50 48.81 -48.30
CA ASN A 229 3.58 50.26 -48.32
C ASN A 229 2.57 50.83 -49.33
N ILE A 230 1.57 51.58 -48.87
CA ILE A 230 0.40 52.02 -49.66
C ILE A 230 0.78 53.05 -50.75
N ALA A 231 2.00 53.59 -50.71
CA ALA A 231 2.42 54.69 -51.57
C ALA A 231 2.64 54.34 -53.06
N ASN A 232 2.59 53.07 -53.49
CA ASN A 232 2.82 52.73 -54.89
C ASN A 232 2.08 51.45 -55.34
N GLY A 233 0.74 51.51 -55.35
CA GLY A 233 -0.10 50.49 -56.01
C GLY A 233 0.05 49.08 -55.46
N ALA A 234 -0.38 48.87 -54.22
CA ALA A 234 -0.29 47.58 -53.54
C ALA A 234 -1.23 46.52 -54.15
N PHE A 235 -0.67 45.37 -54.51
CA PHE A 235 -1.41 44.12 -54.67
C PHE A 235 -1.65 43.52 -53.28
N LEU A 236 -2.91 43.23 -52.95
CA LEU A 236 -3.25 42.36 -51.83
C LEU A 236 -3.00 40.91 -52.27
N THR A 237 -1.85 40.35 -51.91
CA THR A 237 -1.64 38.90 -52.04
C THR A 237 -2.03 38.23 -50.72
N ALA A 238 -3.25 37.70 -50.66
CA ALA A 238 -3.62 36.78 -49.59
C ALA A 238 -2.96 35.43 -49.87
N LYS A 239 -1.98 35.02 -49.05
CA LYS A 239 -1.56 33.62 -49.01
C LYS A 239 -2.49 32.87 -48.07
N SER A 240 -3.38 32.07 -48.63
CA SER A 240 -3.89 30.90 -47.91
C SER A 240 -2.95 29.73 -48.19
N ASP A 241 -2.64 28.92 -47.17
CA ASP A 241 -1.84 27.68 -47.32
C ASP A 241 -2.51 26.64 -48.25
N ALA A 242 -3.74 26.91 -48.70
CA ALA A 242 -4.33 26.29 -49.87
C ALA A 242 -4.26 27.28 -51.06
N GLY A 243 -3.29 27.08 -51.95
CA GLY A 243 -3.25 27.54 -53.36
C GLY A 243 -3.61 29.01 -53.65
N ALA A 244 -2.63 29.79 -54.14
CA ALA A 244 -2.85 31.17 -54.57
C ALA A 244 -4.00 31.30 -55.59
N ILE A 245 -5.05 32.05 -55.22
CA ILE A 245 -6.09 32.51 -56.16
C ILE A 245 -5.69 33.92 -56.59
N ASP A 246 -5.11 34.02 -57.78
CA ASP A 246 -4.70 35.28 -58.38
C ASP A 246 -5.93 35.95 -59.02
N LEU A 247 -6.56 36.89 -58.31
CA LEU A 247 -7.71 37.64 -58.81
C LEU A 247 -7.22 38.86 -59.60
N ALA A 248 -6.98 38.68 -60.90
CA ALA A 248 -6.55 39.74 -61.81
C ALA A 248 -7.69 40.74 -62.09
N ILE A 249 -7.53 42.00 -61.62
CA ILE A 249 -8.36 43.13 -62.05
C ILE A 249 -7.58 43.91 -63.13
N PRO A 250 -8.19 44.27 -64.29
CA PRO A 250 -7.45 44.80 -65.43
C PRO A 250 -6.96 46.25 -65.21
N ARG A 251 -5.71 46.50 -65.63
CA ARG A 251 -5.01 47.80 -65.57
C ARG A 251 -5.60 48.82 -66.54
N VAL A 252 -5.92 50.03 -66.06
CA VAL A 252 -6.02 51.24 -66.89
C VAL A 252 -4.65 51.91 -66.90
N ILE A 253 -4.07 52.05 -68.09
CA ILE A 253 -2.76 52.66 -68.36
C ILE A 253 -2.94 54.17 -68.48
N ILE A 254 -2.28 54.96 -67.62
CA ILE A 254 -1.97 56.37 -67.91
C ILE A 254 -0.47 56.59 -67.69
N THR A 255 0.21 56.80 -68.82
CA THR A 255 1.64 57.12 -68.95
C THR A 255 1.91 58.56 -68.53
N LEU A 256 2.88 58.80 -67.64
CA LEU A 256 3.48 60.13 -67.45
C LEU A 256 5.01 60.05 -67.44
N LYS A 257 5.60 60.75 -68.42
CA LYS A 257 7.01 61.07 -68.63
C LYS A 257 7.52 62.05 -67.56
N LEU A 258 8.73 61.84 -67.02
CA LEU A 258 9.86 62.79 -66.83
C LEU A 258 10.84 62.15 -65.81
N CYS A 259 12.08 61.79 -66.16
CA CYS A 259 13.29 62.61 -66.39
C CYS A 259 14.09 62.93 -65.10
N VAL A 260 15.41 62.76 -65.24
CA VAL A 260 16.55 63.31 -64.46
C VAL A 260 17.07 62.47 -63.27
N MET A 261 18.30 61.95 -63.44
CA MET A 261 19.54 62.29 -62.69
C MET A 261 20.63 61.27 -63.13
N ALA A 262 21.67 61.61 -63.88
CA ALA A 262 22.84 62.44 -63.56
C ALA A 262 23.71 61.87 -62.42
N GLN A 263 24.84 61.23 -62.78
CA GLN A 263 26.11 61.09 -62.03
C GLN A 263 27.16 60.59 -63.06
N ILE A 264 28.14 61.39 -63.52
CA ILE A 264 29.43 61.70 -62.87
C ILE A 264 30.05 60.37 -62.36
N TRP A 265 30.82 59.60 -63.14
CA TRP A 265 32.10 59.86 -63.81
C TRP A 265 32.21 59.03 -65.09
#